data_AF-A0A0B0PVD0-F1
#
_entry.id   AF-A0A0B0PVD0-F1
#
_cell.length_a   1.000
_cell.length_b   1.000
_cell.length_c   1.000
_cell.angle_alpha   90.00
_cell.angle_beta   90.00
_cell.angle_gamma   90.00
#
_symmetry.space_group_name_H-M   'P 1'
#
loop_
_entity.id
_entity.type
_entity.pdbx_description
1 polymer ?
#
loop_
_entity_poly.entity_id
_entity_poly.type
_entity_poly.pdbx_seq_one_letter_code
_entity_poly.pdbx_strand_id
1 'polypeptide(L)'
;MLCPKIKKKMDVNINDSLKCVPSHAGGDKYQVEYGPGSQYVVDLVKNSCSYRNSDLTGIPCIHALAVIYLKDEFPKTYVQT
;
A
#
# COMPACT_ATOMS: atom_id res chain seq x y z
N MET A 1 -19.93 -3.46 5.88
CA MET A 1 -19.25 -4.67 6.40
C MET A 1 -18.41 -5.27 5.27
N LEU A 2 -17.08 -5.36 5.41
CA LEU A 2 -16.23 -5.97 4.37
C LEU A 2 -16.50 -7.47 4.27
N CYS A 3 -16.73 -7.97 3.06
CA CYS A 3 -16.96 -9.39 2.79
C CYS A 3 -15.76 -10.23 3.29
N PRO A 4 -15.97 -11.47 3.80
CA PRO A 4 -14.88 -12.31 4.32
C PRO A 4 -13.72 -12.51 3.33
N LYS A 5 -14.02 -12.60 2.03
CA LYS A 5 -13.02 -12.71 0.96
C LYS A 5 -12.10 -11.48 0.86
N ILE A 6 -12.67 -10.29 1.05
CA ILE A 6 -11.94 -9.01 1.00
C ILE A 6 -11.02 -8.90 2.23
N LYS A 7 -11.54 -9.23 3.42
CA LYS A 7 -10.75 -9.24 4.66
C LYS A 7 -9.53 -10.16 4.53
N LYS A 8 -9.75 -11.42 4.12
CA LYS A 8 -8.66 -12.38 3.92
C LYS A 8 -7.60 -11.88 2.92
N LYS A 9 -8.02 -11.22 1.83
CA LYS A 9 -7.07 -10.64 0.87
C LYS A 9 -6.28 -9.49 1.48
N MET A 10 -6.92 -8.66 2.28
CA MET A 10 -6.27 -7.56 3.00
C MET A 10 -5.26 -8.08 4.01
N ASP A 11 -5.59 -9.10 4.81
CA ASP A 11 -4.66 -9.71 5.77
C ASP A 11 -3.41 -10.26 5.07
N VAL A 12 -3.57 -10.91 3.92
CA VAL A 12 -2.44 -11.37 3.10
C VAL A 12 -1.59 -10.20 2.60
N ASN A 13 -2.22 -9.15 2.09
CA ASN A 13 -1.49 -7.97 1.61
C ASN A 13 -0.74 -7.26 2.74
N ILE A 14 -1.32 -7.19 3.94
CA ILE A 14 -0.68 -6.63 5.13
C ILE A 14 0.58 -7.43 5.46
N ASN A 15 0.48 -8.75 5.53
CA ASN A 15 1.64 -9.59 5.85
C ASN A 15 2.74 -9.45 4.79
N ASP A 16 2.37 -9.41 3.51
CA ASP A 16 3.33 -9.30 2.41
C ASP A 16 3.98 -7.90 2.33
N SER A 17 3.26 -6.86 2.78
CA SER A 17 3.81 -5.50 2.87
C SER A 17 5.01 -5.38 3.81
N LEU A 18 5.15 -6.29 4.78
CA LEU A 18 6.30 -6.33 5.69
C LEU A 18 7.63 -6.66 4.98
N LYS A 19 7.55 -7.24 3.78
CA LYS A 19 8.74 -7.53 2.95
C LYS A 19 9.15 -6.34 2.09
N CYS A 20 8.32 -5.30 2.04
CA CYS A 20 8.59 -4.10 1.27
C CYS A 20 9.49 -3.16 2.08
N VAL A 21 10.46 -2.54 1.41
CA VAL A 21 11.36 -1.55 2.01
C VAL A 21 11.06 -0.18 1.40
N PRO A 22 10.22 0.64 2.05
CA PRO A 22 9.91 1.99 1.58
C PRO A 22 11.03 2.98 1.91
N SER A 23 11.34 3.85 0.95
CA SER A 23 12.29 4.95 1.02
C SER A 23 11.62 6.23 0.51
N HIS A 24 11.79 7.34 1.23
CA HIS A 24 11.21 8.62 0.83
C HIS A 24 11.86 9.13 -0.46
N ALA A 25 11.05 9.49 -1.46
CA ALA A 25 11.50 9.96 -2.76
C ALA A 25 11.20 11.46 -3.01
N GLY A 26 10.82 12.18 -1.95
CA GLY A 26 10.42 13.60 -2.01
C GLY A 26 8.91 13.81 -2.00
N GLY A 27 8.45 14.86 -1.33
CA GLY A 27 7.01 15.15 -1.16
C GLY A 27 6.27 13.99 -0.47
N ASP A 28 5.16 13.56 -1.05
CA ASP A 28 4.39 12.38 -0.60
C ASP A 28 4.60 11.16 -1.49
N LYS A 29 5.77 11.08 -2.12
CA LYS A 29 6.19 9.94 -2.95
C LYS A 29 7.23 9.09 -2.24
N TYR A 30 7.12 7.81 -2.45
CA TYR A 30 8.00 6.80 -1.87
C TYR A 30 8.43 5.84 -2.96
N GLN A 31 9.71 5.50 -2.96
CA GLN A 31 10.21 4.34 -3.67
C GLN A 31 10.10 3.14 -2.74
N VAL A 32 9.65 2.01 -3.24
CA VAL A 32 9.43 0.80 -2.44
C VAL A 32 10.13 -0.35 -3.13
N GLU A 33 11.04 -1.00 -2.41
CA GLU A 33 11.72 -2.20 -2.88
C GLU A 33 10.98 -3.45 -2.41
N TYR A 34 10.86 -4.45 -3.27
CA TYR A 34 10.22 -5.73 -2.94
C TYR A 34 11.09 -6.89 -3.44
N GLY A 35 12.21 -7.09 -2.76
CA GLY A 35 13.26 -8.00 -3.17
C GLY A 35 14.28 -7.36 -4.13
N PRO A 36 15.36 -8.10 -4.48
CA PRO A 36 16.49 -7.54 -5.22
C PRO A 36 16.11 -7.03 -6.61
N GLY A 37 16.47 -5.79 -6.90
CA GLY A 37 16.30 -5.18 -8.23
C GLY A 37 14.87 -4.77 -8.59
N SER A 38 13.90 -4.93 -7.69
CA SER A 38 12.53 -4.45 -7.90
C SER A 38 12.32 -3.12 -7.17
N GLN A 39 11.80 -2.13 -7.89
CA GLN A 39 11.53 -0.79 -7.36
C GLN A 39 10.19 -0.29 -7.89
N TYR A 40 9.36 0.18 -6.98
CA TYR A 40 8.03 0.70 -7.28
C TYR A 40 7.87 2.09 -6.69
N VAL A 41 7.11 2.95 -7.37
CA VAL A 41 6.80 4.29 -6.86
C VAL A 41 5.40 4.28 -6.32
N VAL A 42 5.24 4.72 -5.08
CA VAL A 42 3.96 5.01 -4.43
C VAL A 42 3.80 6.52 -4.35
N ASP A 43 2.68 7.03 -4.84
CA ASP A 43 2.29 8.43 -4.71
C ASP A 43 1.02 8.47 -3.85
N LEU A 44 1.16 8.97 -2.62
CA LEU A 44 0.05 8.98 -1.66
C LEU A 44 -1.01 10.03 -2.01
N VAL A 45 -0.63 11.16 -2.63
CA VAL A 45 -1.56 12.20 -3.07
C VAL A 45 -2.46 11.67 -4.18
N LYS A 46 -1.88 10.92 -5.12
CA LYS A 46 -2.63 10.25 -6.19
C LYS A 46 -3.24 8.92 -5.77
N ASN A 47 -2.99 8.46 -4.54
CA ASN A 47 -3.33 7.12 -4.06
C ASN A 47 -3.02 6.03 -5.11
N SER A 48 -1.78 6.03 -5.61
CA SER A 48 -1.36 5.19 -6.73
C SER A 48 -0.02 4.51 -6.49
N CYS A 49 0.18 3.37 -7.14
CA CYS A 49 1.43 2.62 -7.12
C CYS A 49 1.80 2.21 -8.55
N SER A 50 3.06 2.36 -8.94
CA SER A 50 3.52 2.02 -10.30
C SER A 50 3.33 0.55 -10.67
N TYR A 51 3.23 -0.35 -9.68
CA TYR A 51 2.94 -1.77 -9.91
C TYR A 51 1.47 -2.04 -10.29
N ARG A 52 0.54 -1.28 -9.72
CA ARG A 52 -0.90 -1.52 -9.85
C ARG A 52 -1.60 -0.19 -10.01
N ASN A 53 -2.09 0.07 -11.21
CA ASN A 53 -3.06 1.14 -11.44
C ASN A 53 -4.21 0.95 -10.45
N SER A 54 -4.57 2.02 -9.73
CA SER A 54 -5.49 2.03 -8.60
C SER A 54 -6.72 1.16 -8.89
N ASP A 55 -6.79 0.02 -8.22
CA ASP A 55 -7.77 -1.02 -8.51
C ASP A 55 -9.14 -0.61 -7.96
N LEU A 56 -10.21 -0.92 -8.71
CA LEU A 56 -11.61 -0.58 -8.40
C LEU A 56 -12.08 -1.09 -7.03
N THR A 57 -11.34 -1.99 -6.39
CA THR A 57 -11.66 -2.51 -5.05
C THR A 57 -11.37 -1.53 -3.91
N GLY A 58 -10.60 -0.45 -4.14
CA GLY A 58 -10.21 0.50 -3.09
C GLY A 58 -9.23 -0.06 -2.06
N ILE A 59 -8.72 -1.28 -2.27
CA ILE A 59 -7.78 -1.95 -1.37
C ILE A 59 -6.35 -1.54 -1.74
N PRO A 60 -5.57 -0.96 -0.81
CA PRO A 60 -4.18 -0.63 -1.05
C PRO A 60 -3.36 -1.87 -1.47
N CYS A 61 -2.44 -1.70 -2.41
CA CYS A 61 -1.48 -2.75 -2.75
C CYS A 61 -0.44 -2.93 -1.62
N ILE A 62 0.35 -4.01 -1.69
CA ILE A 62 1.38 -4.31 -0.68
C ILE A 62 2.38 -3.14 -0.51
N HIS A 63 2.76 -2.46 -1.60
CA HIS A 63 3.69 -1.33 -1.56
C HIS A 63 3.07 -0.10 -0.89
N ALA A 64 1.81 0.20 -1.21
CA ALA A 64 1.09 1.31 -0.59
C ALA A 64 0.87 1.05 0.91
N LEU A 65 0.52 -0.19 1.29
CA LEU A 65 0.43 -0.59 2.69
C LEU A 65 1.75 -0.38 3.43
N ALA A 66 2.88 -0.77 2.84
CA ALA A 66 4.19 -0.59 3.46
C ALA A 66 4.50 0.89 3.74
N VAL A 67 4.16 1.78 2.81
CA VAL A 67 4.34 3.23 2.97
C VAL A 67 3.36 3.80 3.99
N ILE A 68 2.11 3.36 4.01
CA ILE A 68 1.10 3.76 5.00
C ILE A 68 1.55 3.34 6.41
N TYR A 69 2.05 2.12 6.56
CA TYR A 69 2.63 1.62 7.82
C TYR A 69 3.87 2.42 8.22
N LEU A 70 4.75 2.75 7.27
CA LEU A 70 5.93 3.58 7.55
C LEU A 70 5.55 4.97 8.07
N LYS A 71 4.50 5.59 7.52
CA LYS A 71 4.02 6.91 7.97
C LYS A 71 3.26 6.85 9.31
N ASP A 72 2.93 5.66 9.82
CA ASP A 72 2.16 5.39 11.05
C ASP A 72 0.89 6.26 11.20
N GLU A 73 0.16 6.46 10.10
CA GLU A 73 -1.25 6.87 10.16
C GLU A 73 -2.12 5.62 10.11
N PHE A 74 -2.40 5.03 11.27
CA PHE A 74 -3.35 3.92 11.38
C PHE A 74 -4.70 4.30 10.70
N PRO A 75 -5.19 3.53 9.72
CA PRO A 75 -6.35 3.90 8.92
C PRO A 75 -7.64 3.58 9.66
N LYS A 76 -8.07 4.48 10.55
CA LYS A 76 -9.51 4.59 10.89
C LYS A 76 -10.31 5.26 9.76
N THR A 77 -9.65 5.74 8.70
CA THR A 77 -10.23 6.65 7.70
C THR A 77 -10.47 6.04 6.31
N TYR A 78 -10.01 4.81 6.04
CA TYR A 78 -10.26 4.15 4.74
C TYR A 78 -11.36 3.08 4.79
N VAL A 79 -12.22 3.12 5.81
CA VAL A 79 -13.56 2.52 5.70
C VAL A 79 -14.44 3.62 5.12
N GLN A 80 -14.57 3.64 3.78
CA GLN A 80 -15.59 4.46 3.14
C GLN A 80 -16.94 4.09 3.78
N THR A 81 -17.53 5.06 4.48
CA THR A 81 -18.93 5.02 4.94
C THR A 81 -19.85 5.18 3.75
#